data_AF-A0A8I0H7G5-F1
#
_entry.id   AF-A0A8I0H7G5-F1
#
_cell.length_a   1.000
_cell.length_b   1.000
_cell.length_c   1.000
_cell.angle_alpha   90.00
_cell.angle_beta   90.00
_cell.angle_gamma   90.00
#
_symmetry.space_group_name_H-M   'P 1'
#
loop_
_entity.id
_entity.type
_entity.pdbx_description
1 polymer ?
#
loop_
_entity_poly.entity_id
_entity_poly.type
_entity_poly.pdbx_seq_one_letter_code
_entity_poly.pdbx_strand_id
1 'polypeptide(L)' 'METIPTTSRSLDRYYHINGDTFEKQYKEVLSGYREWSELSHAEDWLVFPENIGESICIDETAPSNGELYTIVSNRSSR' A
#
# COMPACT_ATOMS: atom_id res chain seq x y z
N MET A 1 12.62 -8.44 -9.09
CA MET A 1 11.70 -7.56 -8.33
C MET A 1 10.85 -8.50 -7.51
N GLU A 2 10.79 -8.32 -6.19
CA GLU A 2 10.06 -9.23 -5.29
C GLU A 2 8.60 -9.36 -5.74
N THR A 3 8.15 -10.59 -6.01
CA THR A 3 6.80 -10.91 -6.51
C THR A 3 5.79 -11.16 -5.38
N ILE A 4 6.24 -11.01 -4.13
CA ILE A 4 5.48 -11.32 -2.92
C ILE A 4 5.36 -10.01 -2.12
N PRO A 5 4.15 -9.63 -1.66
CA PRO A 5 3.99 -8.44 -0.83
C PRO A 5 4.85 -8.58 0.42
N THR A 6 5.86 -7.73 0.54
CA THR A 6 6.85 -7.77 1.62
C THR A 6 6.83 -6.42 2.32
N THR A 7 6.58 -6.43 3.64
CA THR A 7 6.57 -5.19 4.43
C THR A 7 7.99 -4.62 4.53
N SER A 8 8.13 -3.30 4.64
CA SER A 8 9.44 -2.66 4.84
C SER A 8 10.16 -3.22 6.08
N ARG A 9 9.41 -3.53 7.15
CA ARG A 9 9.95 -4.13 8.37
C ARG A 9 10.61 -5.49 8.11
N SER A 10 10.00 -6.36 7.31
CA SER A 10 10.48 -7.73 7.05
C SER A 10 11.80 -7.82 6.27
N LEU A 11 12.34 -6.69 5.80
CA LEU A 11 13.67 -6.63 5.19
C LEU A 11 14.81 -6.87 6.19
N ASP A 12 14.55 -6.71 7.49
CA ASP A 12 15.49 -7.06 8.56
C ASP A 12 16.00 -8.50 8.45
N ARG A 13 15.13 -9.45 8.10
CA ARG A 13 15.43 -10.88 7.92
C ARG A 13 16.45 -11.17 6.83
N TYR A 14 16.50 -10.34 5.81
CA TYR A 14 17.33 -10.58 4.62
C TYR A 14 18.61 -9.74 4.64
N TYR A 15 18.51 -8.50 5.15
CA TYR A 15 19.56 -7.50 5.03
C TYR A 15 20.27 -7.21 6.35
N HIS A 16 19.90 -7.88 7.45
CA HIS A 16 20.48 -7.68 8.78
C HIS A 16 20.42 -6.20 9.25
N ILE A 17 19.35 -5.52 8.85
CA ILE A 17 19.06 -4.13 9.24
C ILE A 17 18.06 -4.10 10.40
N ASN A 18 17.96 -2.97 11.10
CA ASN A 18 16.88 -2.77 12.06
C ASN A 18 15.57 -2.44 11.30
N GLY A 19 14.62 -3.38 11.30
CA GLY A 19 13.36 -3.26 10.57
C GLY A 19 12.47 -2.10 11.03
N ASP A 20 12.42 -1.83 12.34
CA ASP A 20 11.60 -0.74 12.89
C ASP A 20 12.13 0.64 12.50
N THR A 21 13.45 0.81 12.53
CA THR A 21 14.09 2.04 12.05
C THR A 21 13.91 2.18 10.55
N PHE A 22 14.11 1.10 9.80
CA PHE A 22 13.98 1.14 8.34
C PHE A 22 12.55 1.46 7.90
N GLU A 23 11.53 0.86 8.52
CA GLU A 23 10.13 1.15 8.23
C GLU A 23 9.79 2.64 8.46
N LYS A 24 10.25 3.21 9.57
CA LYS A 24 10.09 4.65 9.85
C LYS A 24 10.79 5.51 8.81
N GLN A 25 12.05 5.20 8.48
CA GLN A 25 12.81 5.93 7.46
C GLN A 25 12.17 5.80 6.08
N TYR A 26 11.62 4.63 5.76
CA TYR A 26 10.94 4.38 4.51
C TYR A 26 9.72 5.29 4.37
N LYS A 27 8.86 5.34 5.39
CA LYS A 27 7.70 6.24 5.40
C LYS A 27 8.09 7.71 5.40
N GLU A 28 8.99 8.13 6.29
CA GLU A 28 9.23 9.56 6.54
C GLU A 28 10.22 10.22 5.58
N VAL A 29 11.06 9.44 4.87
CA VAL A 29 12.17 9.98 4.06
C VAL A 29 12.28 9.33 2.68
N LEU A 30 12.20 7.99 2.56
CA LEU A 30 12.59 7.31 1.32
C LEU A 30 11.47 7.13 0.30
N SER A 31 10.23 6.95 0.76
CA SER A 31 9.09 6.61 -0.11
C SER A 31 8.44 7.83 -0.76
N GLY A 32 8.77 9.05 -0.32
CA GLY A 32 8.10 10.27 -0.75
C GLY A 32 6.68 10.42 -0.20
N TYR A 33 6.30 9.64 0.82
CA TYR A 33 4.95 9.63 1.38
C TYR A 33 4.48 11.02 1.85
N ARG A 34 5.39 11.86 2.37
CA ARG A 34 5.06 13.21 2.83
C ARG A 34 4.79 14.20 1.69
N GLU A 35 5.19 13.85 0.47
CA GLU A 35 5.02 14.64 -0.73
C GLU A 35 3.85 14.16 -1.61
N TRP A 36 3.13 13.11 -1.22
CA TRP A 36 1.97 12.61 -1.97
C TRP A 36 0.89 13.68 -2.10
N SER A 37 0.35 13.85 -3.31
CA SER A 37 -0.82 14.69 -3.56
C SER A 37 -2.03 14.23 -2.76
N GLU A 38 -2.08 12.94 -2.44
CA GLU A 38 -3.18 12.28 -1.76
C GLU A 38 -3.04 12.27 -0.23
N LEU A 39 -1.94 12.80 0.32
CA LEU A 39 -1.60 12.68 1.74
C LEU A 39 -2.75 13.13 2.69
N SER A 40 -3.53 14.13 2.30
CA SER A 40 -4.63 14.67 3.10
C SER A 40 -5.83 13.74 3.28
N HIS A 41 -5.99 12.75 2.40
CA HIS A 41 -7.12 11.83 2.37
C HIS A 41 -6.73 10.36 2.18
N ALA A 42 -5.42 10.07 2.13
CA ALA A 42 -4.90 8.72 1.93
C ALA A 42 -5.28 7.73 3.06
N GLU A 43 -5.76 8.23 4.20
CA GLU A 43 -6.34 7.40 5.27
C GLU A 43 -7.76 6.92 4.93
N ASP A 44 -8.51 7.71 4.16
CA ASP A 44 -9.89 7.40 3.78
C ASP A 44 -9.96 6.65 2.45
N TRP A 45 -9.20 7.08 1.44
CA TRP A 45 -9.23 6.50 0.10
C TRP A 45 -7.97 6.81 -0.73
N LEU A 46 -7.71 5.95 -1.71
CA LEU A 46 -6.66 6.13 -2.71
C LEU A 46 -7.18 5.64 -4.06
N VAL A 47 -7.02 6.43 -5.12
CA VAL A 47 -7.46 6.08 -6.48
C VAL A 47 -6.27 6.12 -7.42
N PHE A 48 -6.13 5.06 -8.22
CA PHE A 48 -5.15 4.96 -9.29
C PHE A 48 -5.90 5.01 -10.63
N PRO A 49 -6.00 6.18 -11.28
CA PRO A 49 -6.83 6.37 -12.47
C PRO A 49 -6.48 5.40 -13.59
N GLU A 50 -5.21 4.99 -13.69
CA GLU A 50 -4.71 4.06 -14.71
C GLU A 50 -5.29 2.66 -14.55
N ASN A 51 -5.76 2.31 -13.36
CA ASN A 51 -6.39 1.04 -13.07
C ASN A 51 -7.90 1.04 -13.37
N ILE A 52 -8.51 2.19 -13.67
CA ILE A 52 -9.94 2.27 -13.99
C ILE A 52 -10.20 1.84 -15.43
N GLY A 53 -11.16 0.92 -15.62
CA GLY A 53 -11.53 0.42 -16.94
C GLY A 53 -12.90 -0.26 -16.93
N GLU A 54 -13.24 -0.93 -18.03
CA GLU A 54 -14.59 -1.50 -18.22
C GLU A 54 -14.91 -2.68 -17.29
N SER A 55 -13.89 -3.35 -16.73
CA SER A 55 -14.03 -4.58 -15.95
C SER A 55 -13.79 -4.38 -14.45
N ILE A 56 -14.53 -3.44 -13.85
CA ILE A 56 -14.47 -3.20 -12.40
C ILE A 56 -15.11 -4.34 -11.61
N CYS A 57 -14.51 -4.67 -10.47
CA CYS A 57 -15.10 -5.44 -9.40
C CYS A 57 -14.92 -4.72 -8.07
N ILE A 58 -15.84 -5.01 -7.16
CA ILE A 58 -15.87 -4.46 -5.81
C ILE A 58 -15.74 -5.63 -4.85
N ASP A 59 -14.85 -5.50 -3.88
CA ASP A 59 -14.64 -6.45 -2.81
C ASP A 59 -14.54 -5.73 -1.46
N GLU A 60 -14.71 -6.45 -0.37
CA GLU A 60 -14.61 -5.92 0.99
C GLU A 60 -13.69 -6.81 1.84
N THR A 61 -12.72 -6.19 2.52
CA THR A 61 -11.77 -6.90 3.38
C THR A 61 -11.60 -6.21 4.72
N ALA A 62 -11.39 -7.01 5.77
CA ALA A 62 -11.16 -6.54 7.13
C ALA A 62 -9.80 -7.05 7.64
N PRO A 63 -8.70 -6.34 7.35
CA PRO A 63 -7.34 -6.79 7.70
C PRO A 63 -7.06 -6.72 9.21
N SER A 64 -7.84 -5.94 9.96
CA SER A 64 -7.75 -5.81 11.42
C SER A 64 -9.16 -5.80 12.04
N ASN A 65 -9.27 -6.17 13.33
CA ASN A 65 -10.56 -6.18 14.04
C ASN A 65 -11.08 -4.74 14.23
N GLY A 66 -11.88 -4.27 13.27
CA GLY A 66 -12.60 -2.99 13.34
C GLY A 66 -12.52 -2.14 12.07
N GLU A 67 -11.63 -2.47 11.14
CA GLU A 67 -11.45 -1.73 9.88
C GLU A 67 -12.04 -2.54 8.72
N LEU A 68 -12.91 -1.91 7.93
CA LEU A 68 -13.47 -2.49 6.71
C LEU A 68 -13.02 -1.64 5.52
N TYR A 69 -12.35 -2.27 4.57
CA TYR A 69 -11.89 -1.61 3.35
C TYR A 69 -12.70 -2.12 2.16
N THR A 70 -13.29 -1.20 1.42
CA THR A 70 -13.84 -1.48 0.09
C THR A 70 -12.72 -1.36 -0.94
N ILE A 71 -12.43 -2.44 -1.65
CA ILE A 71 -11.44 -2.47 -2.72
C ILE A 71 -12.16 -2.44 -4.06
N VAL A 72 -11.85 -1.43 -4.87
CA VAL A 72 -12.29 -1.36 -6.27
C VAL A 72 -11.11 -1.74 -7.15
N SER A 73 -11.22 -2.86 -7.86
CA SER A 73 -10.14 -3.35 -8.73
C SER A 73 -10.65 -3.66 -10.14
N ASN A 74 -9.75 -3.63 -11.11
CA ASN A 74 -10.06 -3.93 -12.50
C ASN A 74 -9.50 -5.30 -12.87
N ARG A 75 -10.37 -6.25 -13.21
CA ARG A 75 -9.95 -7.62 -13.54
C ARG A 75 -9.20 -7.74 -14.87
N SER A 76 -9.30 -6.70 -15.70
CA SER A 76 -8.67 -6.65 -17.01
C SER A 76 -7.35 -5.87 -17.00
N SER A 77 -6.99 -5.19 -15.89
CA SER A 77 -5.65 -4.61 -15.74
C SER A 77 -4.63 -5.71 -15.44
N ARG A 78 -3.49 -5.68 -16.14
CA ARG A 78 -2.37 -6.62 -15.95
C ARG A 78 -1.44 -6.18 -14.85
#